data_AF-A0A0F0HK60-F1
#
_entry.id   AF-A0A0F0HK60-F1
#
_cell.length_a   1.000
_cell.length_b   1.000
_cell.length_c   1.000
_cell.angle_alpha   90.00
_cell.angle_beta   90.00
_cell.angle_gamma   90.00
#
_symmetry.space_group_name_H-M   'P 1'
#
loop_
_entity.id
_entity.type
_entity.pdbx_description
1 polymer ?
#
loop_
_entity_poly.entity_id
_entity_poly.type
_entity_poly.pdbx_seq_one_letter_code
_entity_poly.pdbx_strand_id
1 'polypeptide(L)'
;MSQPAKKEAPAVAAREATVIVAGGTSDSHTWNLVFLQLLLEEMGFEVVNLGPCVPAELLIAESLARRPALLVVSSVNGHGYQDGIRMISKLRERAELRAIPAVIGGKLGISGAQSAEQLADLVNAGYDAVFDDGAEGIASFQRLLDSLPQRVLA
;
A
#
# COMPACT_ATOMS: atom_id res chain seq x y z
N MET A 1 27.68 -0.35 40.24
CA MET A 1 26.44 -0.21 39.45
C MET A 1 26.79 -0.46 38.00
N SER A 2 26.66 -1.71 37.53
CA SER A 2 26.86 -2.05 36.12
C SER A 2 25.69 -1.50 35.30
N GLN A 3 25.98 -0.70 34.28
CA GLN A 3 25.00 -0.36 33.25
C GLN A 3 24.64 -1.63 32.46
N PRO A 4 23.36 -1.89 32.17
CA PRO A 4 23.00 -2.95 31.25
C PRO A 4 23.43 -2.56 29.83
N ALA A 5 24.10 -3.47 29.14
CA ALA A 5 24.42 -3.33 27.73
C ALA A 5 23.13 -3.14 26.93
N LYS A 6 23.03 -2.04 26.18
CA LYS A 6 21.99 -1.86 25.16
C LYS A 6 22.17 -2.98 24.14
N LYS A 7 21.21 -3.91 24.12
CA LYS A 7 21.10 -4.91 23.06
C LYS A 7 20.66 -4.14 21.82
N GLU A 8 21.59 -3.86 20.91
CA GLU A 8 21.25 -3.30 19.59
C GLU A 8 20.24 -4.25 18.94
N ALA A 9 19.07 -3.71 18.60
CA ALA A 9 18.10 -4.44 17.79
C ALA A 9 18.79 -4.79 16.47
N PRO A 10 18.61 -6.00 15.92
CA PRO A 10 19.20 -6.36 14.65
C PRO A 10 18.77 -5.33 13.60
N ALA A 11 19.73 -4.79 12.86
CA ALA A 11 19.44 -3.92 11.73
C ALA A 11 18.59 -4.71 10.73
N VAL A 12 17.38 -4.23 10.45
CA VAL A 12 16.55 -4.80 9.40
C VAL A 12 17.32 -4.68 8.09
N ALA A 13 17.59 -5.80 7.42
CA ALA A 13 18.26 -5.78 6.14
C ALA A 13 17.41 -5.02 5.13
N ALA A 14 17.96 -3.95 4.56
CA ALA A 14 17.27 -3.15 3.56
C ALA A 14 16.94 -4.01 2.33
N ARG A 15 15.69 -3.93 1.86
CA ARG A 15 15.21 -4.56 0.65
C ARG A 15 15.46 -3.60 -0.52
N GLU A 16 15.97 -4.12 -1.64
CA GLU A 16 16.14 -3.33 -2.87
C GLU A 16 14.80 -3.18 -3.64
N ALA A 17 13.73 -2.82 -2.93
CA ALA A 17 12.38 -2.77 -3.44
C ALA A 17 11.65 -1.54 -2.92
N THR A 18 11.34 -0.61 -3.83
CA THR A 18 10.54 0.58 -3.52
C THR A 18 9.06 0.22 -3.45
N VAL A 19 8.36 0.71 -2.43
CA VAL A 19 6.90 0.66 -2.29
C VAL A 19 6.34 2.06 -2.36
N ILE A 20 5.34 2.30 -3.19
CA ILE A 20 4.62 3.57 -3.20
C ILE A 20 3.37 3.45 -2.32
N VAL A 21 3.19 4.41 -1.41
CA VAL A 21 1.98 4.57 -0.59
C VAL A 21 1.23 5.82 -1.03
N ALA A 22 -0.07 5.71 -1.24
CA ALA A 22 -0.92 6.82 -1.68
C ALA A 22 -2.30 6.80 -1.01
N GLY A 23 -2.80 7.98 -0.64
CA GLY A 23 -4.19 8.17 -0.24
C GLY A 23 -5.14 8.18 -1.44
N GLY A 24 -6.41 7.79 -1.21
CA GLY A 24 -7.48 7.97 -2.21
C GLY A 24 -7.66 9.45 -2.60
N THR A 25 -8.17 9.71 -3.81
CA THR A 25 -8.29 11.07 -4.36
C THR A 25 -9.11 12.04 -3.51
N SER A 26 -10.10 11.54 -2.78
CA SER A 26 -10.97 12.32 -1.89
C SER A 26 -10.55 12.25 -0.42
N ASP A 27 -9.48 11.53 -0.11
CA ASP A 27 -9.12 11.18 1.27
C ASP A 27 -8.00 12.05 1.82
N SER A 28 -8.35 12.96 2.74
CA SER A 28 -7.40 13.88 3.39
C SER A 28 -6.70 13.30 4.62
N HIS A 29 -7.00 12.05 5.00
CA HIS A 29 -6.40 11.44 6.18
C HIS A 29 -4.94 11.07 5.93
N THR A 30 -4.09 11.31 6.93
CA THR A 30 -2.64 11.13 6.82
C THR A 30 -2.10 10.05 7.74
N TRP A 31 -2.76 9.77 8.86
CA TRP A 31 -2.25 8.84 9.87
C TRP A 31 -2.16 7.40 9.37
N ASN A 32 -3.13 6.94 8.59
CA ASN A 32 -3.08 5.65 7.92
C ASN A 32 -1.86 5.53 6.99
N LEU A 33 -1.50 6.61 6.29
CA LEU A 33 -0.35 6.64 5.39
C LEU A 33 0.98 6.65 6.16
N VAL A 34 1.06 7.43 7.24
CA VAL A 34 2.23 7.43 8.14
C VAL A 34 2.41 6.05 8.78
N PHE A 35 1.33 5.43 9.25
CA PHE A 35 1.38 4.07 9.80
C PHE A 35 1.90 3.07 8.78
N LEU A 36 1.35 3.06 7.55
CA LEU A 36 1.80 2.17 6.49
C LEU A 36 3.26 2.40 6.13
N GLN A 37 3.70 3.66 6.07
CA GLN A 37 5.11 3.97 5.83
C GLN A 37 6.01 3.37 6.91
N LEU A 38 5.70 3.62 8.19
CA LEU A 38 6.50 3.07 9.30
C LEU A 38 6.53 1.55 9.29
N LEU A 39 5.39 0.90 9.03
CA LEU A 39 5.31 -0.56 8.93
C LEU A 39 6.16 -1.10 7.78
N LEU A 40 6.08 -0.50 6.59
CA LEU A 40 6.85 -0.92 5.42
C LEU A 40 8.35 -0.68 5.60
N GLU A 41 8.74 0.45 6.20
CA GLU A 41 10.13 0.77 6.54
C GLU A 41 10.68 -0.20 7.59
N GLU A 42 9.89 -0.57 8.61
CA GLU A 42 10.24 -1.60 9.59
C GLU A 42 10.43 -2.98 8.94
N MET A 43 9.73 -3.27 7.84
CA MET A 43 9.91 -4.47 7.03
C MET A 43 11.06 -4.35 5.99
N GLY A 44 11.77 -3.22 5.99
CA GLY A 44 12.98 -2.99 5.20
C GLY A 44 12.74 -2.44 3.79
N PHE A 45 11.52 -2.04 3.42
CA PHE A 45 11.26 -1.42 2.12
C PHE A 45 11.71 0.05 2.08
N GLU A 46 12.12 0.52 0.89
CA GLU A 46 12.18 1.96 0.61
C GLU A 46 10.75 2.45 0.33
N VAL A 47 10.26 3.43 1.08
CA VAL A 47 8.88 3.91 0.93
C VAL A 47 8.83 5.28 0.30
N VAL A 48 8.03 5.40 -0.76
CA VAL A 48 7.66 6.68 -1.36
C VAL A 48 6.20 6.96 -1.01
N ASN A 49 5.99 7.77 0.02
CA ASN A 49 4.67 8.18 0.45
C ASN A 49 4.24 9.46 -0.29
N LEU A 50 3.27 9.32 -1.20
CA LEU A 50 2.74 10.43 -2.00
C LEU A 50 1.75 11.31 -1.21
N GLY A 51 1.39 10.90 0.01
CA GLY A 51 0.48 11.63 0.88
C GLY A 51 -1.01 11.41 0.56
N PRO A 52 -1.88 12.25 1.14
CA PRO A 52 -3.32 12.17 0.96
C PRO A 52 -3.77 12.79 -0.38
N CYS A 53 -5.04 12.57 -0.75
CA CYS A 53 -5.68 13.20 -1.92
C CYS A 53 -4.91 13.02 -3.24
N VAL A 54 -4.30 11.86 -3.48
CA VAL A 54 -3.37 11.66 -4.61
C VAL A 54 -4.14 11.51 -5.93
N PRO A 55 -3.91 12.38 -6.92
CA PRO A 55 -4.47 12.21 -8.26
C PRO A 55 -3.89 10.96 -8.94
N ALA A 56 -4.70 10.26 -9.74
CA ALA A 56 -4.25 9.08 -10.47
C ALA A 56 -3.05 9.37 -11.38
N GLU A 57 -3.00 10.57 -11.96
CA GLU A 57 -1.93 11.03 -12.85
C GLU A 57 -0.59 11.14 -12.12
N LEU A 58 -0.60 11.58 -10.86
CA LEU A 58 0.60 11.62 -10.03
C LEU A 58 1.05 10.19 -9.67
N LEU A 59 0.13 9.33 -9.26
CA LEU A 59 0.43 7.93 -8.97
C LEU A 59 1.05 7.23 -10.20
N ILE A 60 0.49 7.45 -11.39
CA ILE A 60 0.99 6.90 -12.65
C ILE A 60 2.40 7.43 -12.96
N ALA A 61 2.62 8.73 -12.85
CA ALA A 61 3.92 9.34 -13.13
C ALA A 61 5.02 8.77 -12.22
N GLU A 62 4.76 8.70 -10.91
CA GLU A 62 5.71 8.15 -9.93
C GLU A 62 5.92 6.64 -10.12
N SER A 63 4.87 5.90 -10.48
CA SER A 63 4.97 4.47 -10.77
C SER A 63 5.82 4.19 -12.01
N LEU A 64 5.70 5.00 -13.06
CA LEU A 64 6.51 4.88 -14.27
C LEU A 64 7.98 5.21 -13.99
N ALA A 65 8.23 6.26 -13.19
CA ALA A 65 9.57 6.72 -12.87
C ALA A 65 10.32 5.73 -11.98
N ARG A 66 9.65 5.13 -10.99
CA ARG A 66 10.30 4.33 -9.94
C ARG A 66 10.19 2.84 -10.13
N ARG A 67 9.21 2.37 -10.91
CA ARG A 67 8.92 0.93 -11.11
C ARG A 67 8.83 0.19 -9.76
N PRO A 68 7.94 0.62 -8.85
CA PRO A 68 7.88 0.05 -7.51
C PRO A 68 7.54 -1.44 -7.55
N ALA A 69 8.00 -2.16 -6.53
CA ALA A 69 7.66 -3.55 -6.32
C ALA A 69 6.20 -3.73 -5.88
N LEU A 70 5.58 -2.70 -5.29
CA LEU A 70 4.20 -2.70 -4.83
C LEU A 70 3.64 -1.27 -4.78
N LEU A 71 2.37 -1.11 -5.17
CA LEU A 71 1.55 0.06 -4.91
C LEU A 71 0.56 -0.22 -3.79
N VAL A 72 0.50 0.64 -2.79
CA VAL A 72 -0.43 0.54 -1.66
C VAL A 72 -1.32 1.78 -1.65
N VAL A 73 -2.61 1.59 -1.93
CA VAL A 73 -3.62 2.63 -1.82
C VAL A 73 -4.34 2.48 -0.48
N SER A 74 -4.38 3.54 0.32
CA SER A 74 -5.09 3.53 1.60
C SER A 74 -6.20 4.58 1.62
N SER A 75 -7.38 4.16 2.08
CA SER A 75 -8.49 5.08 2.29
C SER A 75 -9.25 4.71 3.56
N VAL A 76 -9.61 5.72 4.35
CA VAL A 76 -10.37 5.61 5.60
C VAL A 76 -11.57 6.56 5.65
N ASN A 77 -11.81 7.35 4.60
CA ASN A 77 -12.94 8.28 4.54
C ASN A 77 -14.29 7.62 4.16
N GLY A 78 -14.31 6.32 3.84
CA GLY A 78 -15.53 5.61 3.42
C GLY A 78 -15.90 5.75 1.93
N HIS A 79 -15.07 6.40 1.12
CA HIS A 79 -15.23 6.54 -0.33
C HIS A 79 -14.17 5.77 -1.13
N GLY A 80 -13.33 4.99 -0.43
CA GLY A 80 -12.22 4.24 -1.02
C GLY A 80 -12.61 3.26 -2.13
N TYR A 81 -13.83 2.71 -2.13
CA TYR A 81 -14.31 1.87 -3.24
C TYR A 81 -14.37 2.65 -4.56
N GLN A 82 -15.02 3.82 -4.57
CA GLN A 82 -15.21 4.61 -5.79
C GLN A 82 -13.88 5.23 -6.26
N ASP A 83 -13.10 5.76 -5.31
CA ASP A 83 -11.77 6.31 -5.59
C ASP A 83 -10.83 5.22 -6.12
N GLY A 84 -10.85 4.04 -5.50
CA GLY A 84 -10.06 2.88 -5.87
C GLY A 84 -10.34 2.42 -7.29
N ILE A 85 -11.62 2.18 -7.64
CA ILE A 85 -12.02 1.77 -9.00
C ILE A 85 -11.51 2.75 -10.05
N ARG A 86 -11.69 4.06 -9.83
CA ARG A 86 -11.23 5.10 -10.77
C ARG A 86 -9.71 5.11 -10.90
N MET A 87 -9.01 5.01 -9.77
CA MET A 87 -7.55 5.09 -9.72
C MET A 87 -6.91 3.88 -10.41
N ILE A 88 -7.34 2.66 -10.08
CA ILE A 88 -6.74 1.45 -10.64
C ILE A 88 -7.06 1.29 -12.13
N SER A 89 -8.28 1.65 -12.55
CA SER A 89 -8.67 1.60 -13.97
C SER A 89 -7.73 2.47 -14.83
N LYS A 90 -7.51 3.72 -14.42
CA LYS A 90 -6.56 4.63 -15.08
C LYS A 90 -5.13 4.10 -15.08
N LEU A 91 -4.71 3.47 -13.99
CA LEU A 91 -3.36 2.91 -13.88
C LEU A 91 -3.16 1.75 -14.87
N ARG A 92 -4.16 0.86 -15.02
CA ARG A 92 -4.10 -0.31 -15.91
C ARG A 92 -4.26 0.02 -17.40
N GLU A 93 -4.69 1.23 -17.75
CA GLU A 93 -4.59 1.77 -19.11
C GLU A 93 -3.13 1.89 -19.59
N ARG A 94 -2.16 2.03 -18.66
CA ARG A 94 -0.73 2.06 -18.98
C ARG A 94 -0.16 0.65 -19.05
N ALA A 95 0.22 0.22 -20.26
CA ALA A 95 0.76 -1.11 -20.50
C ALA A 95 1.99 -1.42 -19.63
N GLU A 96 2.83 -0.41 -19.40
CA GLU A 96 4.05 -0.49 -18.61
C GLU A 96 3.79 -0.75 -17.11
N LEU A 97 2.59 -0.42 -16.61
CA LEU A 97 2.23 -0.55 -15.20
C LEU A 97 1.34 -1.76 -14.93
N ARG A 98 0.86 -2.49 -15.95
CA ARG A 98 -0.07 -3.62 -15.78
C ARG A 98 0.47 -4.73 -14.89
N ALA A 99 1.78 -4.96 -14.91
CA ALA A 99 2.43 -6.01 -14.14
C ALA A 99 2.84 -5.57 -12.73
N ILE A 100 2.69 -4.28 -12.37
CA ILE A 100 3.04 -3.81 -11.03
C ILE A 100 1.93 -4.23 -10.05
N PRO A 101 2.26 -4.98 -8.99
CA PRO A 101 1.31 -5.34 -7.96
C PRO A 101 0.71 -4.09 -7.31
N ALA A 102 -0.61 -4.07 -7.14
CA ALA A 102 -1.33 -2.99 -6.50
C ALA A 102 -2.34 -3.54 -5.50
N VAL A 103 -2.37 -2.98 -4.29
CA VAL A 103 -3.34 -3.33 -3.26
C VAL A 103 -4.04 -2.10 -2.74
N ILE A 104 -5.24 -2.30 -2.18
CA ILE A 104 -6.01 -1.25 -1.55
C ILE A 104 -6.52 -1.70 -0.18
N GLY A 105 -6.59 -0.81 0.79
CA GLY A 105 -7.24 -1.15 2.05
C GLY A 105 -7.62 0.02 2.95
N GLY A 106 -8.24 -0.34 4.07
CA GLY A 106 -8.80 0.57 5.06
C GLY A 106 -10.33 0.55 5.05
N LYS A 107 -10.94 1.68 5.41
CA LYS A 107 -12.40 1.84 5.45
C LYS A 107 -12.91 2.34 4.09
N LEU A 108 -13.17 1.39 3.19
CA LEU A 108 -13.52 1.67 1.79
C LEU A 108 -14.99 2.05 1.54
N GLY A 109 -15.84 1.93 2.58
CA GLY A 109 -17.27 2.22 2.53
C GLY A 109 -17.76 2.89 3.82
N ILE A 110 -18.91 3.57 3.74
CA ILE A 110 -19.56 4.18 4.90
C ILE A 110 -20.47 3.21 5.68
N SER A 111 -20.90 2.12 5.05
CA SER A 111 -21.88 1.16 5.60
C SER A 111 -21.24 0.00 6.37
N GLY A 112 -19.96 0.09 6.69
CA GLY A 112 -19.19 -0.98 7.35
C GLY A 112 -18.32 -1.75 6.36
N ALA A 113 -18.15 -3.05 6.60
CA ALA A 113 -17.36 -3.92 5.74
C ALA A 113 -17.92 -3.98 4.32
N GLN A 114 -17.03 -4.05 3.33
CA GLN A 114 -17.42 -4.15 1.93
C GLN A 114 -18.14 -5.47 1.64
N SER A 115 -19.12 -5.43 0.74
CA SER A 115 -19.73 -6.66 0.25
C SER A 115 -18.72 -7.48 -0.56
N ALA A 116 -18.93 -8.78 -0.66
CA ALA A 116 -18.09 -9.66 -1.50
C ALA A 116 -18.06 -9.20 -2.97
N GLU A 117 -19.16 -8.61 -3.46
CA GLU A 117 -19.25 -8.02 -4.80
C GLU A 117 -18.34 -6.81 -4.95
N GLN A 118 -18.35 -5.88 -3.98
CA GLN A 118 -17.48 -4.69 -4.02
C GLN A 118 -15.99 -5.06 -3.94
N LEU A 119 -15.64 -6.10 -3.18
CA LEU A 119 -14.28 -6.61 -3.14
C LEU A 119 -13.89 -7.24 -4.48
N ALA A 120 -14.78 -8.03 -5.08
CA ALA A 120 -14.56 -8.64 -6.38
C ALA A 120 -14.40 -7.58 -7.49
N ASP A 121 -15.20 -6.51 -7.44
CA ASP A 121 -15.09 -5.39 -8.40
C ASP A 121 -13.73 -4.71 -8.34
N LEU A 122 -13.19 -4.44 -7.15
CA LEU A 122 -11.87 -3.83 -6.99
C LEU A 122 -10.77 -4.73 -7.57
N VAL A 123 -10.87 -6.04 -7.34
CA VAL A 123 -9.93 -7.02 -7.89
C VAL A 123 -10.06 -7.09 -9.42
N ASN A 124 -11.29 -7.20 -9.93
CA ASN A 124 -11.57 -7.23 -11.37
C ASN A 124 -11.14 -5.95 -12.10
N ALA A 125 -11.21 -4.80 -11.42
CA ALA A 125 -10.73 -3.52 -11.96
C ALA A 125 -9.19 -3.45 -12.02
N GLY A 126 -8.49 -4.31 -11.28
CA GLY A 126 -7.05 -4.53 -11.43
C GLY A 126 -6.21 -4.43 -10.16
N TYR A 127 -6.83 -4.41 -8.97
CA TYR A 127 -6.09 -4.63 -7.71
C TYR A 127 -5.80 -6.11 -7.53
N ASP A 128 -4.65 -6.43 -6.97
CA ASP A 128 -4.23 -7.80 -6.68
C ASP A 128 -4.79 -8.29 -5.34
N ALA A 129 -5.05 -7.37 -4.39
CA ALA A 129 -5.69 -7.69 -3.11
C ALA A 129 -6.39 -6.46 -2.50
N VAL A 130 -7.40 -6.74 -1.67
CA VAL A 130 -8.15 -5.74 -0.89
C VAL A 130 -8.12 -6.12 0.58
N PHE A 131 -7.82 -5.15 1.46
CA PHE A 131 -7.71 -5.35 2.90
C PHE A 131 -8.70 -4.46 3.68
N ASP A 132 -9.29 -4.99 4.75
CA ASP A 132 -10.08 -4.19 5.70
C ASP A 132 -9.21 -3.37 6.66
N ASP A 133 -9.84 -2.50 7.46
CA ASP A 133 -9.21 -1.68 8.50
C ASP A 133 -9.06 -2.39 9.86
N GLY A 134 -9.33 -3.70 9.91
CA GLY A 134 -9.24 -4.53 11.10
C GLY A 134 -7.88 -5.20 11.29
N ALA A 135 -7.71 -5.88 12.43
CA ALA A 135 -6.48 -6.57 12.77
C ALA A 135 -6.14 -7.71 11.77
N GLU A 136 -7.15 -8.40 11.25
CA GLU A 136 -6.94 -9.47 10.27
C GLU A 136 -6.53 -8.91 8.90
N GLY A 137 -7.05 -7.74 8.51
CA GLY A 137 -6.61 -7.01 7.32
C GLY A 137 -5.12 -6.68 7.38
N ILE A 138 -4.66 -6.13 8.52
CA ILE A 138 -3.23 -5.84 8.75
C ILE A 138 -2.39 -7.13 8.74
N ALA A 139 -2.81 -8.18 9.44
CA ALA A 139 -2.08 -9.45 9.46
C ALA A 139 -1.97 -10.08 8.06
N SER A 140 -3.04 -10.01 7.26
CA SER A 140 -3.05 -10.47 5.87
C SER A 140 -2.13 -9.64 4.99
N PHE A 141 -2.09 -8.33 5.18
CA PHE A 141 -1.19 -7.44 4.47
C PHE A 141 0.27 -7.75 4.78
N GLN A 142 0.64 -7.97 6.04
CA GLN A 142 1.99 -8.38 6.43
C GLN A 142 2.41 -9.70 5.76
N ARG A 143 1.52 -10.70 5.74
CA ARG A 143 1.78 -11.97 5.02
C ARG A 143 2.03 -11.77 3.53
N LEU A 144 1.31 -10.84 2.89
CA LEU A 144 1.58 -10.47 1.50
C LEU A 144 2.96 -9.84 1.35
N LEU A 145 3.34 -8.92 2.23
CA LEU A 145 4.65 -8.26 2.19
C LEU A 145 5.81 -9.25 2.37
N ASP A 146 5.65 -10.25 3.24
CA ASP A 146 6.63 -11.32 3.42
C ASP A 146 6.80 -12.20 2.18
N SER A 147 5.75 -12.35 1.38
CA SER A 147 5.77 -13.12 0.12
C SER A 147 6.44 -12.39 -1.05
N LEU A 148 6.64 -11.07 -0.94
CA LEU A 148 7.30 -10.31 -2.00
C LEU A 148 8.77 -10.76 -2.14
N PRO A 149 9.32 -10.79 -3.36
CA PRO A 149 10.72 -11.17 -3.57
C PRO A 149 11.66 -10.28 -2.74
N GLN A 150 12.59 -10.90 -2.00
CA GLN A 150 13.73 -10.21 -1.39
C GLN A 150 14.88 -10.23 -2.40
N ARG A 151 15.23 -9.08 -2.97
CA ARG A 151 16.56 -8.94 -3.58
C ARG A 151 17.54 -8.65 -2.46
N VAL A 152 18.35 -9.65 -2.14
CA VAL A 152 19.44 -9.53 -1.17
C VAL A 152 20.62 -8.87 -1.91
N LEU A 153 21.15 -7.78 -1.35
CA LEU A 153 22.40 -7.18 -1.83
C LEU A 153 23.53 -8.22 -1.64
N ALA A 154 24.16 -8.61 -2.75
CA ALA A 154 25.40 -9.37 -2.76
C ALA A 154 26.62 -8.44 -2.72
#